data_AF-A0A8S1QVS0-F1
#
_entry.id   AF-A0A8S1QVS0-F1
#
_cell.length_a   1.000
_cell.length_b   1.000
_cell.length_c   1.000
_cell.angle_alpha   90.00
_cell.angle_beta   90.00
_cell.angle_gamma   90.00
#
_symmetry.space_group_name_H-M   'P 1'
#
loop_
_entity.id
_entity.type
_entity.pdbx_description
1 polymer ?
#
loop_
_entity_poly.entity_id
_entity_poly.type
_entity_poly.pdbx_seq_one_letter_code
_entity_poly.pdbx_strand_id
1 'polypeptide(L)'
;MNVPINYSEQRAQTETYSSGFTQSIENLDSNSLKEDLNKSLELGRKKRKQLTLENPEFQIKQEIEDEKQNIKVQTHIRRGVADALKIQDLLKLKISVKDNNNPIHSLFRWFLLILYKENPEMYNWPEFKKQVLEKNNGQDLRNRLGYQSVIHITALEGEKTKYLLNLRKTIIEQNSKPEEVQHVLVKIFDIVEIVYKTHEHAKKINHLVDDLLKQENQIKQFKNEIEKVNQEIQEAKSSLKKLESKSLNDEIIQE
;
A
#
# COMPACT_ATOMS: atom_id res chain seq x y z
N MET A 1 -39.86 22.49 27.50
CA MET A 1 -39.71 21.06 27.83
C MET A 1 -39.88 20.25 26.56
N ASN A 2 -38.87 19.40 26.29
CA ASN A 2 -38.84 18.15 25.53
C ASN A 2 -39.51 18.05 24.15
N VAL A 3 -38.67 18.10 23.11
CA VAL A 3 -38.84 17.28 21.91
C VAL A 3 -38.21 15.91 22.19
N PRO A 4 -38.89 14.77 22.01
CA PRO A 4 -38.28 13.46 22.22
C PRO A 4 -37.37 13.11 21.05
N ILE A 5 -36.12 12.81 21.35
CA ILE A 5 -35.18 12.19 20.42
C ILE A 5 -35.39 10.67 20.50
N ASN A 6 -35.89 10.08 19.41
CA ASN A 6 -36.12 8.65 19.31
C ASN A 6 -34.83 7.95 18.83
N TYR A 7 -33.91 7.67 19.76
CA TYR A 7 -32.74 6.80 19.53
C TYR A 7 -33.04 5.39 20.03
N SER A 8 -33.75 4.58 19.24
CA SER A 8 -33.75 3.13 19.42
C SER A 8 -34.51 2.45 18.29
N GLU A 9 -33.85 2.14 17.17
CA GLU A 9 -34.31 1.07 16.26
C GLU A 9 -33.27 0.60 15.22
N GLN A 10 -32.12 1.29 15.06
CA GLN A 10 -31.09 0.88 14.10
C GLN A 10 -29.96 -0.02 14.65
N ARG A 11 -30.04 -0.48 15.91
CA ARG A 11 -29.08 -1.46 16.46
C ARG A 11 -29.56 -2.91 16.47
N ALA A 12 -30.83 -3.17 16.14
CA ALA A 12 -31.41 -4.52 16.26
C ALA A 12 -31.49 -5.31 14.94
N GLN A 13 -31.04 -4.74 13.80
CA GLN A 13 -31.05 -5.45 12.50
C GLN A 13 -29.66 -5.90 12.03
N THR A 14 -28.59 -5.58 12.75
CA THR A 14 -27.22 -5.97 12.41
C THR A 14 -26.74 -7.25 13.10
N GLU A 15 -27.53 -7.85 13.99
CA GLU A 15 -27.11 -9.04 14.76
C GLU A 15 -27.80 -10.35 14.34
N THR A 16 -28.67 -10.34 13.33
CA THR A 16 -29.43 -11.56 12.92
C THR A 16 -28.91 -12.25 11.66
N TYR A 17 -27.75 -11.85 11.11
CA TYR A 17 -27.10 -12.54 9.97
C TYR A 17 -25.76 -13.21 10.32
N SER A 18 -25.39 -13.34 11.60
CA SER A 18 -24.09 -13.92 12.00
C SER A 18 -24.14 -15.40 12.45
N SER A 19 -25.25 -16.12 12.27
CA SER A 19 -25.42 -17.50 12.78
C SER A 19 -25.70 -18.57 11.72
N GLY A 20 -25.34 -18.33 10.45
CA GLY A 20 -25.53 -19.30 9.35
C GLY A 20 -24.28 -19.69 8.54
N PHE A 21 -23.07 -19.25 8.91
CA PHE A 21 -21.87 -19.38 8.07
C PHE A 21 -20.90 -20.48 8.54
N THR A 22 -21.43 -21.66 8.90
CA THR A 22 -20.60 -22.79 9.36
C THR A 22 -21.00 -24.15 8.77
N GLN A 23 -21.54 -24.18 7.57
CA GLN A 23 -21.59 -25.41 6.77
C GLN A 23 -21.30 -25.12 5.30
N SER A 24 -20.53 -26.02 4.67
CA SER A 24 -20.08 -26.05 3.27
C SER A 24 -19.00 -25.03 2.83
N ILE A 25 -17.79 -25.16 3.39
CA ILE A 25 -16.54 -24.75 2.71
C ILE A 25 -15.98 -25.97 1.96
N GLU A 26 -16.73 -26.49 0.98
CA GLU A 26 -16.21 -27.40 -0.03
C GLU A 26 -16.89 -27.02 -1.35
N ASN A 27 -16.09 -26.62 -2.33
CA ASN A 27 -16.47 -26.10 -3.66
C ASN A 27 -16.79 -24.60 -3.78
N LEU A 28 -15.81 -23.74 -3.50
CA LEU A 28 -15.79 -22.37 -4.04
C LEU A 28 -15.06 -22.37 -5.40
N ASP A 29 -15.84 -22.28 -6.48
CA ASP A 29 -15.33 -22.16 -7.85
C ASP A 29 -14.53 -20.86 -8.01
N SER A 30 -13.21 -21.00 -8.17
CA SER A 30 -12.24 -19.90 -8.28
C SER A 30 -12.57 -18.90 -9.40
N ASN A 31 -13.35 -19.33 -10.40
CA ASN A 31 -13.78 -18.48 -11.51
C ASN A 31 -14.89 -17.51 -11.10
N SER A 32 -15.85 -17.94 -10.26
CA SER A 32 -16.94 -17.09 -9.74
C SER A 32 -16.39 -15.94 -8.87
N LEU A 33 -15.41 -16.25 -8.02
CA LEU A 33 -14.74 -15.24 -7.17
C LEU A 33 -13.98 -14.18 -7.98
N LYS A 34 -13.37 -14.56 -9.11
CA LYS A 34 -12.70 -13.61 -10.02
C LYS A 34 -13.71 -12.73 -10.77
N GLU A 35 -14.85 -13.29 -11.15
CA GLU A 35 -15.91 -12.56 -11.86
C GLU A 35 -16.61 -11.52 -10.97
N ASP A 36 -16.88 -11.86 -9.72
CA ASP A 36 -17.46 -10.94 -8.74
C ASP A 36 -16.48 -9.83 -8.31
N LEU A 37 -15.18 -10.15 -8.24
CA LEU A 37 -14.14 -9.14 -8.02
C LEU A 37 -14.06 -8.17 -9.20
N ASN A 38 -14.09 -8.68 -10.44
CA ASN A 38 -14.05 -7.86 -11.65
C ASN A 38 -15.28 -6.97 -11.78
N LYS A 39 -16.48 -7.50 -11.51
CA LYS A 39 -17.73 -6.71 -11.48
C LYS A 39 -17.68 -5.62 -10.41
N SER A 40 -17.17 -5.90 -9.21
CA SER A 40 -17.02 -4.91 -8.13
C SER A 40 -15.99 -3.83 -8.48
N LEU A 41 -14.87 -4.20 -9.10
CA LEU A 41 -13.87 -3.26 -9.61
C LEU A 41 -14.45 -2.36 -10.71
N GLU A 42 -15.26 -2.92 -11.61
CA GLU A 42 -15.89 -2.21 -12.72
C GLU A 42 -17.02 -1.28 -12.26
N LEU A 43 -17.85 -1.70 -11.31
CA LEU A 43 -18.86 -0.86 -10.64
C LEU A 43 -18.21 0.29 -9.88
N GLY A 44 -17.10 0.03 -9.18
CA GLY A 44 -16.28 1.06 -8.59
C GLY A 44 -15.74 2.03 -9.64
N ARG A 45 -15.23 1.55 -10.78
CA ARG A 45 -14.71 2.41 -11.87
C ARG A 45 -15.80 3.30 -12.49
N LYS A 46 -17.03 2.79 -12.64
CA LYS A 46 -18.18 3.55 -13.18
C LYS A 46 -18.66 4.64 -12.22
N LYS A 47 -18.80 4.35 -10.91
CA LYS A 47 -19.08 5.39 -9.89
C LYS A 47 -17.95 6.43 -9.80
N ARG A 48 -16.69 6.01 -9.94
CA ARG A 48 -15.50 6.88 -9.90
C ARG A 48 -15.45 7.88 -11.06
N LYS A 49 -15.80 7.47 -12.28
CA LYS A 49 -15.89 8.37 -13.47
C LYS A 49 -16.94 9.47 -13.33
N GLN A 50 -17.96 9.27 -12.50
CA GLN A 50 -19.06 10.22 -12.31
C GLN A 50 -18.73 11.31 -11.28
N LEU A 51 -17.78 11.05 -10.36
CA LEU A 51 -17.29 12.00 -9.34
C LEU A 51 -16.07 12.81 -9.80
N THR A 52 -15.43 12.44 -10.91
CA THR A 52 -14.12 12.96 -11.34
C THR A 52 -14.15 14.34 -11.99
N LEU A 53 -15.33 14.93 -12.21
CA LEU A 53 -15.43 16.05 -13.13
C LEU A 53 -14.80 17.37 -12.64
N GLU A 54 -14.58 17.66 -11.35
CA GLU A 54 -14.10 19.01 -10.94
C GLU A 54 -13.23 19.12 -9.65
N ASN A 55 -12.46 18.11 -9.22
CA ASN A 55 -11.55 18.30 -8.06
C ASN A 55 -10.23 17.50 -8.12
N PRO A 56 -9.07 18.14 -8.39
CA PRO A 56 -7.74 17.50 -8.37
C PRO A 56 -7.37 16.84 -7.03
N GLU A 57 -7.78 17.42 -5.90
CA GLU A 57 -7.55 16.86 -4.56
C GLU A 57 -8.29 15.53 -4.40
N PHE A 58 -9.53 15.45 -4.90
CA PHE A 58 -10.31 14.22 -4.90
C PHE A 58 -9.67 13.13 -5.74
N GLN A 59 -9.11 13.48 -6.91
CA GLN A 59 -8.39 12.53 -7.77
C GLN A 59 -7.18 11.93 -7.05
N ILE A 60 -6.34 12.77 -6.42
CA ILE A 60 -5.15 12.30 -5.68
C ILE A 60 -5.55 11.42 -4.49
N LYS A 61 -6.56 11.81 -3.70
CA LYS A 61 -7.06 11.00 -2.58
C LYS A 61 -7.58 9.64 -3.05
N GLN A 62 -8.25 9.62 -4.20
CA GLN A 62 -8.76 8.39 -4.79
C GLN A 62 -7.63 7.47 -5.26
N GLU A 63 -6.60 8.02 -5.91
CA GLU A 63 -5.42 7.25 -6.28
C GLU A 63 -4.70 6.66 -5.06
N ILE A 64 -4.56 7.42 -3.97
CA ILE A 64 -3.99 6.91 -2.72
C ILE A 64 -4.80 5.71 -2.20
N GLU A 65 -6.13 5.78 -2.23
CA GLU A 65 -6.97 4.66 -1.76
C GLU A 65 -6.89 3.45 -2.68
N ASP A 66 -6.81 3.65 -4.00
CA ASP A 66 -6.60 2.57 -4.98
C ASP A 66 -5.25 1.86 -4.73
N GLU A 67 -4.18 2.61 -4.47
CA GLU A 67 -2.87 2.03 -4.13
C GLU A 67 -2.87 1.28 -2.78
N LYS A 68 -3.57 1.80 -1.76
CA LYS A 68 -3.76 1.09 -0.49
C LYS A 68 -4.52 -0.23 -0.69
N GLN A 69 -5.53 -0.23 -1.56
CA GLN A 69 -6.26 -1.45 -1.90
C GLN A 69 -5.39 -2.45 -2.65
N ASN A 70 -4.53 -2.00 -3.56
CA ASN A 70 -3.53 -2.84 -4.21
C ASN A 70 -2.62 -3.52 -3.18
N ILE A 71 -2.11 -2.78 -2.19
CA ILE A 71 -1.28 -3.34 -1.10
C ILE A 71 -2.05 -4.41 -0.30
N LYS A 72 -3.33 -4.20 0.00
CA LYS A 72 -4.17 -5.20 0.69
C LYS A 72 -4.30 -6.48 -0.15
N VAL A 73 -4.56 -6.35 -1.46
CA VAL A 73 -4.66 -7.50 -2.38
C VAL A 73 -3.33 -8.25 -2.45
N GLN A 74 -2.22 -7.54 -2.64
CA GLN A 74 -0.88 -8.11 -2.64
C GLN A 74 -0.58 -8.86 -1.33
N THR A 75 -0.95 -8.29 -0.18
CA THR A 75 -0.78 -8.93 1.13
C THR A 75 -1.57 -10.23 1.23
N HIS A 76 -2.80 -10.26 0.73
CA HIS A 76 -3.63 -11.46 0.73
C HIS A 76 -3.06 -12.56 -0.16
N ILE A 77 -2.65 -12.22 -1.40
CA ILE A 77 -1.98 -13.15 -2.31
C ILE A 77 -0.71 -13.72 -1.67
N ARG A 78 0.13 -12.84 -1.08
CA ARG A 78 1.37 -13.26 -0.42
C ARG A 78 1.13 -14.28 0.69
N ARG A 79 0.10 -14.07 1.52
CA ARG A 79 -0.28 -15.02 2.58
C ARG A 79 -0.67 -16.36 1.99
N GLY A 80 -1.53 -16.37 0.98
CA GLY A 80 -1.93 -17.61 0.29
C GLY A 80 -0.74 -18.36 -0.32
N VAL A 81 0.20 -17.65 -0.94
CA VAL A 81 1.44 -18.26 -1.46
C VAL A 81 2.30 -18.82 -0.33
N ALA A 82 2.50 -18.06 0.74
CA ALA A 82 3.28 -18.49 1.90
C ALA A 82 2.66 -19.68 2.63
N ASP A 83 1.33 -19.78 2.68
CA ASP A 83 0.65 -20.89 3.32
C ASP A 83 0.80 -22.21 2.57
N ALA A 84 0.95 -22.15 1.25
CA ALA A 84 1.22 -23.30 0.40
C ALA A 84 2.71 -23.73 0.38
N LEU A 85 3.61 -22.98 1.02
CA LEU A 85 5.04 -23.28 1.00
C LEU A 85 5.40 -24.46 1.91
N LYS A 86 6.05 -25.47 1.31
CA LYS A 86 6.77 -26.52 2.03
C LYS A 86 8.20 -26.08 2.32
N ILE A 87 8.39 -25.15 3.27
CA ILE A 87 9.72 -24.58 3.59
C ILE A 87 10.79 -25.64 3.85
N GLN A 88 10.41 -26.80 4.39
CA GLN A 88 11.32 -27.92 4.63
C GLN A 88 12.01 -28.45 3.37
N ASP A 89 11.41 -28.30 2.19
CA ASP A 89 12.07 -28.71 0.95
C ASP A 89 13.36 -27.91 0.69
N LEU A 90 13.50 -26.69 1.23
CA LEU A 90 14.76 -25.93 1.16
C LEU A 90 15.93 -26.64 1.86
N LEU A 91 15.70 -27.54 2.82
CA LEU A 91 16.77 -28.30 3.46
C LEU A 91 17.46 -29.28 2.50
N LYS A 92 16.81 -29.60 1.37
CA LYS A 92 17.37 -30.45 0.31
C LYS A 92 18.37 -29.70 -0.58
N LEU A 93 18.52 -28.38 -0.41
CA LEU A 93 19.51 -27.58 -1.12
C LEU A 93 20.93 -28.06 -0.82
N LYS A 94 21.68 -28.36 -1.88
CA LYS A 94 23.08 -28.78 -1.80
C LYS A 94 24.01 -27.58 -1.95
N ILE A 95 24.00 -26.68 -0.97
CA ILE A 95 24.88 -25.51 -0.94
C ILE A 95 26.17 -25.88 -0.22
N SER A 96 27.30 -25.75 -0.92
CA SER A 96 28.62 -25.93 -0.32
C SER A 96 29.02 -24.69 0.48
N VAL A 97 29.57 -24.89 1.68
CA VAL A 97 30.10 -23.79 2.52
C VAL A 97 31.26 -23.04 1.83
N LYS A 98 31.91 -23.67 0.84
CA LYS A 98 33.01 -23.09 0.06
C LYS A 98 32.54 -22.37 -1.21
N ASP A 99 31.28 -22.53 -1.60
CA ASP A 99 30.74 -21.99 -2.85
C ASP A 99 30.09 -20.61 -2.65
N ASN A 100 30.92 -19.64 -2.26
CA ASN A 100 30.46 -18.27 -2.02
C ASN A 100 29.92 -17.55 -3.27
N ASN A 101 30.12 -18.14 -4.46
CA ASN A 101 29.70 -17.57 -5.72
C ASN A 101 28.26 -17.98 -6.11
N ASN A 102 27.65 -18.93 -5.41
CA ASN A 102 26.28 -19.34 -5.71
C ASN A 102 25.30 -18.17 -5.43
N PRO A 103 24.54 -17.70 -6.44
CA PRO A 103 23.65 -16.55 -6.29
C PRO A 103 22.53 -16.78 -5.29
N ILE A 104 22.24 -18.03 -4.90
CA ILE A 104 21.25 -18.33 -3.86
C ILE A 104 21.60 -17.70 -2.50
N HIS A 105 22.88 -17.46 -2.22
CA HIS A 105 23.31 -16.74 -1.01
C HIS A 105 22.68 -15.33 -0.94
N SER A 106 22.42 -14.68 -2.08
CA SER A 106 21.71 -13.40 -2.14
C SER A 106 20.27 -13.50 -1.66
N LEU A 107 19.57 -14.61 -1.93
CA LEU A 107 18.21 -14.85 -1.44
C LEU A 107 18.17 -14.96 0.08
N PHE A 108 19.10 -15.70 0.68
CA PHE A 108 19.13 -15.85 2.14
C PHE A 108 19.57 -14.57 2.86
N ARG A 109 20.52 -13.83 2.30
CA ARG A 109 20.86 -12.48 2.78
C ARG A 109 19.66 -11.54 2.71
N TRP A 110 18.84 -11.65 1.66
CA TRP A 110 17.61 -10.88 1.54
C TRP A 110 16.59 -11.25 2.61
N PHE A 111 16.43 -12.53 2.97
CA PHE A 111 15.59 -12.91 4.11
C PHE A 111 16.07 -12.23 5.40
N LEU A 112 17.37 -12.30 5.71
CA LEU A 112 17.91 -11.68 6.92
C LEU A 112 17.64 -10.16 6.93
N LEU A 113 17.91 -9.49 5.82
CA LEU A 113 17.71 -8.05 5.70
C LEU A 113 16.23 -7.65 5.83
N ILE A 114 15.35 -8.26 5.04
CA ILE A 114 13.96 -7.80 4.90
C ILE A 114 13.06 -8.36 6.01
N LEU A 115 13.21 -9.64 6.34
CA LEU A 115 12.32 -10.37 7.24
C LEU A 115 12.85 -10.38 8.68
N TYR A 116 14.16 -10.52 8.87
CA TYR A 116 14.74 -10.55 10.22
C TYR A 116 15.23 -9.18 10.69
N LYS A 117 15.38 -8.21 9.77
CA LYS A 117 15.96 -6.89 10.05
C LYS A 117 17.37 -6.99 10.65
N GLU A 118 18.13 -7.95 10.15
CA GLU A 118 19.51 -8.25 10.58
C GLU A 118 20.53 -7.82 9.52
N ASN A 119 21.80 -7.66 9.93
CA ASN A 119 22.88 -7.34 9.00
C ASN A 119 23.14 -8.56 8.08
N PRO A 120 22.96 -8.45 6.75
CA PRO A 120 23.20 -9.55 5.81
C PRO A 120 24.68 -9.98 5.75
N GLU A 121 25.62 -9.20 6.27
CA GLU A 121 27.04 -9.58 6.36
C GLU A 121 27.28 -10.69 7.39
N MET A 122 26.39 -10.84 8.38
CA MET A 122 26.45 -11.95 9.34
C MET A 122 25.99 -13.28 8.73
N TYR A 123 25.49 -13.25 7.50
CA TYR A 123 25.01 -14.43 6.80
C TYR A 123 26.13 -15.46 6.62
N ASN A 124 25.87 -16.65 7.15
CA ASN A 124 26.60 -17.86 6.84
C ASN A 124 25.60 -19.01 6.68
N TRP A 125 25.81 -19.86 5.68
CA TRP A 125 24.83 -20.90 5.34
C TRP A 125 24.59 -21.92 6.47
N PRO A 126 25.61 -22.47 7.15
CA PRO A 126 25.38 -23.43 8.23
C PRO A 126 24.53 -22.89 9.37
N GLU A 127 24.81 -21.67 9.84
CA GLU A 127 24.04 -21.06 10.93
C GLU A 127 22.64 -20.68 10.46
N PHE A 128 22.51 -20.11 9.25
CA PHE A 128 21.20 -19.80 8.68
C PHE A 128 20.34 -21.05 8.58
N LYS A 129 20.88 -22.15 8.04
CA LYS A 129 20.18 -23.43 7.93
C LYS A 129 19.68 -23.90 9.29
N LYS A 130 20.55 -23.89 10.31
CA LYS A 130 20.23 -24.33 11.66
C LYS A 130 19.18 -23.44 12.34
N GLN A 131 19.36 -22.13 12.32
CA GLN A 131 18.52 -21.19 13.05
C GLN A 131 17.19 -20.88 12.37
N VAL A 132 17.15 -20.93 11.04
CA VAL A 132 16.00 -20.47 10.25
C VAL A 132 15.25 -21.62 9.60
N LEU A 133 15.92 -22.64 9.05
CA LEU A 133 15.26 -23.72 8.31
C LEU A 133 14.99 -24.97 9.15
N GLU A 134 15.94 -25.36 10.02
CA GLU A 134 15.82 -26.55 10.87
C GLU A 134 15.03 -26.24 12.15
N LYS A 135 15.27 -25.08 12.78
CA LYS A 135 14.52 -24.66 13.97
C LYS A 135 13.02 -24.56 13.68
N ASN A 136 12.22 -25.24 14.49
CA ASN A 136 10.75 -25.30 14.36
C ASN A 136 10.30 -25.64 12.93
N ASN A 137 11.08 -26.46 12.22
CA ASN A 137 10.83 -26.83 10.83
C ASN A 137 10.57 -25.61 9.91
N GLY A 138 11.29 -24.50 10.13
CA GLY A 138 11.21 -23.31 9.28
C GLY A 138 9.87 -22.59 9.33
N GLN A 139 9.03 -22.88 10.33
CA GLN A 139 7.72 -22.25 10.48
C GLN A 139 7.84 -20.74 10.71
N ASP A 140 8.88 -20.28 11.41
CA ASP A 140 9.14 -18.85 11.59
C ASP A 140 9.38 -18.14 10.24
N LEU A 141 10.22 -18.73 9.38
CA LEU A 141 10.47 -18.18 8.03
C LEU A 141 9.17 -18.12 7.22
N ARG A 142 8.37 -19.20 7.23
CA ARG A 142 7.05 -19.22 6.56
C ARG A 142 6.14 -18.10 7.06
N ASN A 143 6.05 -17.95 8.39
CA ASN A 143 5.23 -16.93 9.01
C ASN A 143 5.69 -15.52 8.63
N ARG A 144 6.99 -15.26 8.61
CA ARG A 144 7.54 -13.96 8.19
C ARG A 144 7.26 -13.67 6.72
N LEU A 145 7.47 -14.65 5.84
CA LEU A 145 7.18 -14.54 4.41
C LEU A 145 5.71 -14.14 4.14
N GLY A 146 4.76 -14.72 4.88
CA GLY A 146 3.34 -14.46 4.68
C GLY A 146 2.81 -13.23 5.43
N TYR A 147 3.20 -13.05 6.68
CA TYR A 147 2.46 -12.24 7.65
C TYR A 147 3.19 -11.00 8.14
N GLN A 148 4.51 -10.93 7.99
CA GLN A 148 5.27 -9.74 8.38
C GLN A 148 4.94 -8.54 7.48
N SER A 149 4.75 -7.37 8.08
CA SER A 149 4.56 -6.14 7.29
C SER A 149 5.81 -5.82 6.48
N VAL A 150 5.64 -5.58 5.18
CA VAL A 150 6.70 -5.19 4.23
C VAL A 150 6.42 -3.82 3.59
N ILE A 151 5.41 -3.11 4.09
CA ILE A 151 5.03 -1.78 3.58
C ILE A 151 6.15 -0.76 3.86
N HIS A 152 6.89 -0.96 4.95
CA HIS A 152 7.93 -0.04 5.42
C HIS A 152 9.35 -0.46 5.02
N ILE A 153 9.53 -1.12 3.87
CA ILE A 153 10.90 -1.31 3.38
C ILE A 153 11.46 0.00 2.82
N THR A 154 12.72 0.27 3.14
CA THR A 154 13.47 1.46 2.69
C THR A 154 13.74 1.42 1.19
N ALA A 155 14.12 2.56 0.60
CA ALA A 155 14.51 2.62 -0.81
C ALA A 155 15.69 1.68 -1.14
N LEU A 156 16.69 1.61 -0.26
CA LEU A 156 17.83 0.69 -0.42
C LEU A 156 17.41 -0.79 -0.38
N GLU A 157 16.51 -1.14 0.53
CA GLU A 157 15.91 -2.47 0.58
C GLU A 157 15.09 -2.78 -0.68
N GLY A 158 14.39 -1.79 -1.24
CA GLY A 158 13.70 -1.87 -2.53
C GLY A 158 14.65 -2.20 -3.68
N GLU A 159 15.76 -1.48 -3.82
CA GLU A 159 16.78 -1.74 -4.85
C GLU A 159 17.42 -3.13 -4.69
N LYS A 160 17.71 -3.55 -3.46
CA LYS A 160 18.21 -4.92 -3.20
C LYS A 160 17.19 -5.99 -3.56
N THR A 161 15.90 -5.74 -3.34
CA THR A 161 14.81 -6.64 -3.73
C THR A 161 14.70 -6.73 -5.25
N LYS A 162 14.76 -5.59 -5.96
CA LYS A 162 14.78 -5.53 -7.42
C LYS A 162 15.97 -6.27 -8.01
N TYR A 163 17.16 -6.08 -7.44
CA TYR A 163 18.35 -6.82 -7.84
C TYR A 163 18.19 -8.33 -7.65
N LEU A 164 17.62 -8.77 -6.52
CA LEU A 164 17.34 -10.18 -6.28
C LEU A 164 16.38 -10.76 -7.33
N LEU A 165 15.35 -10.02 -7.75
CA LEU A 165 14.44 -10.44 -8.81
C LEU A 165 15.15 -10.65 -10.15
N ASN A 166 16.16 -9.84 -10.47
CA ASN A 166 17.00 -10.04 -11.67
C ASN A 166 17.81 -11.34 -11.61
N LEU A 167 18.11 -11.84 -10.41
CA LEU A 167 18.80 -13.12 -10.19
C LEU A 167 17.86 -14.33 -10.20
N ARG A 168 16.53 -14.14 -10.26
CA ARG A 168 15.52 -15.21 -10.15
C ARG A 168 15.83 -16.39 -11.06
N LYS A 169 16.05 -16.12 -12.36
CA LYS A 169 16.32 -17.16 -13.36
C LYS A 169 17.57 -17.96 -12.99
N THR A 170 18.68 -17.27 -12.75
CA THR A 170 19.96 -17.87 -12.39
C THR A 170 19.88 -18.71 -11.11
N ILE A 171 19.20 -18.21 -10.08
CA ILE A 171 19.05 -18.92 -8.80
C ILE A 171 18.22 -20.18 -8.98
N ILE A 172 17.09 -20.10 -9.68
CA ILE A 172 16.21 -21.25 -9.92
C ILE A 172 16.93 -22.30 -10.76
N GLU A 173 17.60 -21.91 -11.85
CA GLU A 173 18.29 -22.84 -12.75
C GLU A 173 19.43 -23.59 -12.04
N GLN A 174 20.28 -22.87 -11.30
CA GLN A 174 21.44 -23.45 -10.59
C GLN A 174 21.05 -24.29 -9.37
N ASN A 175 19.83 -24.13 -8.85
CA ASN A 175 19.34 -24.83 -7.66
C ASN A 175 18.06 -25.64 -7.95
N SER A 176 17.83 -25.99 -9.21
CA SER A 176 16.61 -26.64 -9.72
C SER A 176 16.43 -28.10 -9.28
N LYS A 177 17.42 -28.70 -8.62
CA LYS A 177 17.36 -30.11 -8.20
C LYS A 177 17.50 -30.26 -6.69
N PRO A 178 16.62 -31.05 -6.05
CA PRO A 178 15.49 -31.78 -6.64
C PRO A 178 14.29 -30.87 -6.99
N GLU A 179 13.32 -31.36 -7.76
CA GLU A 179 12.20 -30.57 -8.32
C GLU A 179 11.39 -29.84 -7.23
N GLU A 180 11.27 -30.43 -6.04
CA GLU A 180 10.55 -29.82 -4.92
C GLU A 180 11.23 -28.53 -4.45
N VAL A 181 12.56 -28.47 -4.49
CA VAL A 181 13.32 -27.24 -4.22
C VAL A 181 13.00 -26.19 -5.26
N GLN A 182 12.96 -26.56 -6.53
CA GLN A 182 12.63 -25.64 -7.61
C GLN A 182 11.24 -25.02 -7.40
N HIS A 183 10.24 -25.84 -7.09
CA HIS A 183 8.88 -25.37 -6.82
C HIS A 183 8.84 -24.38 -5.66
N VAL A 184 9.51 -24.68 -4.55
CA VAL A 184 9.56 -23.78 -3.39
C VAL A 184 10.31 -22.49 -3.70
N LEU A 185 11.43 -22.54 -4.43
CA LEU A 185 12.16 -21.35 -4.86
C LEU A 185 11.31 -20.46 -5.76
N VAL A 186 10.58 -21.03 -6.73
CA VAL A 186 9.66 -20.29 -7.60
C VAL A 186 8.63 -19.52 -6.76
N LYS A 187 8.00 -20.19 -5.79
CA LYS A 187 6.99 -19.59 -4.90
C LYS A 187 7.57 -18.53 -3.97
N ILE A 188 8.80 -18.73 -3.49
CA ILE A 188 9.52 -17.69 -2.74
C ILE A 188 9.75 -16.47 -3.62
N PHE A 189 10.15 -16.64 -4.87
CA PHE A 189 10.33 -15.50 -5.79
C PHE A 189 9.01 -14.81 -6.13
N ASP A 190 7.88 -15.53 -6.19
CA ASP A 190 6.56 -14.91 -6.28
C ASP A 190 6.30 -13.99 -5.06
N ILE A 191 6.70 -14.42 -3.86
CA ILE A 191 6.62 -13.57 -2.65
C ILE A 191 7.57 -12.37 -2.75
N VAL A 192 8.82 -12.55 -3.18
CA VAL A 192 9.78 -11.45 -3.37
C VAL A 192 9.22 -10.41 -4.35
N GLU A 193 8.59 -10.86 -5.44
CA GLU A 193 7.95 -10.00 -6.42
C GLU A 193 6.77 -9.21 -5.81
N ILE A 194 5.95 -9.87 -4.99
CA ILE A 194 4.86 -9.23 -4.27
C ILE A 194 5.39 -8.18 -3.26
N VAL A 195 6.49 -8.48 -2.56
CA VAL A 195 7.16 -7.52 -1.67
C VAL A 195 7.63 -6.29 -2.47
N TYR A 196 8.25 -6.49 -3.63
CA TYR A 196 8.68 -5.39 -4.50
C TYR A 196 7.50 -4.55 -5.02
N LYS A 197 6.43 -5.18 -5.50
CA LYS A 197 5.21 -4.46 -5.92
C LYS A 197 4.60 -3.66 -4.78
N THR A 198 4.57 -4.23 -3.57
CA THR A 198 4.08 -3.53 -2.37
C THR A 198 4.91 -2.28 -2.07
N HIS A 199 6.23 -2.35 -2.25
CA HIS A 199 7.13 -1.21 -2.12
C HIS A 199 6.86 -0.13 -3.17
N GLU A 200 6.68 -0.49 -4.44
CA GLU A 200 6.36 0.47 -5.51
C GLU A 200 5.02 1.19 -5.24
N HIS A 201 4.00 0.46 -4.77
CA HIS A 201 2.73 1.06 -4.35
C HIS A 201 2.90 2.01 -3.17
N ALA A 202 3.67 1.62 -2.14
CA ALA A 202 3.93 2.47 -0.98
C ALA A 202 4.71 3.75 -1.37
N LYS A 203 5.69 3.62 -2.26
CA LYS A 203 6.45 4.75 -2.81
C LYS A 203 5.54 5.70 -3.58
N LYS A 204 4.64 5.18 -4.42
CA LYS A 204 3.66 5.99 -5.14
C LYS A 204 2.70 6.73 -4.19
N ILE A 205 2.24 6.08 -3.12
CA ILE A 205 1.43 6.73 -2.09
C ILE A 205 2.18 7.92 -1.49
N ASN A 206 3.45 7.76 -1.13
CA ASN A 206 4.25 8.86 -0.58
C ASN A 206 4.34 10.05 -1.54
N HIS A 207 4.59 9.79 -2.83
CA HIS A 207 4.60 10.85 -3.86
C HIS A 207 3.24 11.55 -3.99
N LEU A 208 2.14 10.81 -4.01
CA LEU A 208 0.79 11.37 -4.07
C LEU A 208 0.45 12.20 -2.82
N VAL A 209 0.90 11.77 -1.65
CA VAL A 209 0.74 12.53 -0.39
C VAL A 209 1.54 13.84 -0.44
N ASP A 210 2.78 13.81 -0.95
CA ASP A 210 3.59 15.01 -1.12
C ASP A 210 2.92 16.01 -2.08
N ASP A 211 2.34 15.52 -3.18
CA ASP A 211 1.62 16.35 -4.14
C ASP A 211 0.32 16.93 -3.57
N LEU A 212 -0.40 16.16 -2.75
CA LEU A 212 -1.56 16.64 -2.02
C LEU A 212 -1.19 17.78 -1.06
N LEU A 213 -0.09 17.63 -0.30
CA LEU A 213 0.40 18.67 0.61
C LEU A 213 0.80 19.94 -0.14
N LYS A 214 1.41 19.83 -1.32
CA LYS A 214 1.71 20.98 -2.18
C LYS A 214 0.44 21.69 -2.64
N GLN A 215 -0.58 20.95 -3.08
CA GLN A 215 -1.86 21.53 -3.49
C GLN A 215 -2.58 22.24 -2.33
N GLU A 216 -2.61 21.63 -1.14
CA GLU A 216 -3.19 22.24 0.06
C GLU A 216 -2.50 23.56 0.42
N ASN A 217 -1.17 23.59 0.32
CA ASN A 217 -0.39 24.82 0.54
C ASN A 217 -0.68 25.91 -0.49
N GLN A 218 -0.80 25.55 -1.78
CA GLN A 218 -1.18 26.50 -2.84
C GLN A 218 -2.59 27.06 -2.64
N ILE A 219 -3.56 26.21 -2.29
CA ILE A 219 -4.93 26.64 -1.97
C ILE A 219 -4.93 27.62 -0.80
N LYS A 220 -4.12 27.35 0.24
CA LYS A 220 -3.98 28.24 1.39
C LYS A 220 -3.38 29.59 0.99
N GLN A 221 -2.38 29.61 0.11
CA GLN A 221 -1.80 30.84 -0.44
C GLN A 221 -2.85 31.66 -1.22
N PHE A 222 -3.60 31.03 -2.14
CA PHE A 222 -4.65 31.71 -2.89
C PHE A 222 -5.76 32.26 -2.01
N LYS A 223 -6.16 31.53 -0.95
CA LYS A 223 -7.14 32.03 0.03
C LYS A 223 -6.65 33.31 0.73
N ASN A 224 -5.38 33.32 1.15
CA ASN A 224 -4.79 34.51 1.78
C ASN A 224 -4.70 35.69 0.80
N GLU A 225 -4.35 35.43 -0.48
CA GLU A 225 -4.31 36.47 -1.52
C GLU A 225 -5.71 37.04 -1.81
N ILE A 226 -6.72 36.19 -1.94
CA ILE A 226 -8.12 36.62 -2.12
C ILE A 226 -8.58 37.45 -0.93
N GLU A 227 -8.25 37.05 0.29
CA GLU A 227 -8.58 37.82 1.50
C GLU A 227 -7.93 39.20 1.48
N LYS A 228 -6.65 39.30 1.10
CA LYS A 228 -5.94 40.57 0.95
C LYS A 228 -6.59 41.45 -0.13
N VAL A 229 -6.87 40.90 -1.30
CA VAL A 229 -7.54 41.63 -2.40
C VAL A 229 -8.93 42.11 -1.96
N ASN A 230 -9.69 41.29 -1.22
CA ASN A 230 -10.98 41.70 -0.70
C ASN A 230 -10.87 42.85 0.31
N GLN A 231 -9.83 42.86 1.16
CA GLN A 231 -9.55 44.00 2.07
C GLN A 231 -9.24 45.27 1.27
N GLU A 232 -8.36 45.19 0.27
CA GLU A 232 -8.02 46.32 -0.62
C GLU A 232 -9.27 46.86 -1.35
N ILE A 233 -10.15 45.98 -1.84
CA ILE A 233 -11.43 46.36 -2.47
C ILE A 233 -12.34 47.10 -1.47
N GLN A 234 -12.43 46.66 -0.22
CA GLN A 234 -13.25 47.32 0.80
C GLN A 234 -12.69 48.70 1.16
N GLU A 235 -11.37 48.82 1.32
CA GLU A 235 -10.70 50.10 1.55
C GLU A 235 -10.93 51.08 0.39
N ALA A 236 -10.77 50.62 -0.85
CA ALA A 236 -11.03 51.42 -2.04
C ALA A 236 -12.50 51.88 -2.10
N LYS A 237 -13.46 50.98 -1.88
CA LYS A 237 -14.90 51.33 -1.80
C LYS A 237 -15.20 52.36 -0.71
N SER A 238 -14.59 52.22 0.46
CA SER A 238 -14.77 53.17 1.57
C SER A 238 -14.19 54.55 1.24
N SER A 239 -13.07 54.59 0.53
CA SER A 239 -12.40 55.83 0.11
C SER A 239 -13.20 56.55 -0.98
N LEU A 240 -13.76 55.81 -1.93
CA LEU A 240 -14.68 56.32 -2.96
C LEU A 240 -15.92 56.97 -2.35
N LYS A 241 -16.58 56.30 -1.40
CA LYS A 241 -17.72 56.88 -0.67
C LYS A 241 -17.35 58.19 0.03
N LYS A 242 -16.16 58.26 0.65
CA LYS A 242 -15.68 59.49 1.31
C LYS A 242 -15.47 60.64 0.31
N LEU A 243 -14.96 60.34 -0.89
CA LEU A 243 -14.77 61.33 -1.96
C LEU A 243 -16.11 61.83 -2.51
N GLU A 244 -17.04 60.93 -2.79
CA GLU A 244 -18.41 61.29 -3.22
C GLU A 244 -19.12 62.16 -2.17
N SER A 245 -19.01 61.83 -0.88
CA SER A 245 -19.58 62.65 0.20
C SER A 245 -18.92 64.02 0.35
N LYS A 246 -17.64 64.19 -0.04
CA LYS A 246 -16.98 65.50 -0.06
C LYS A 246 -17.43 66.35 -1.24
N SER A 247 -17.54 65.73 -2.42
CA SER A 247 -18.06 66.38 -3.64
C SER A 247 -19.49 66.92 -3.46
N LEU A 248 -20.38 66.15 -2.81
CA LEU A 248 -21.74 66.59 -2.50
C LEU A 248 -21.79 67.75 -1.49
N ASN A 249 -20.86 67.79 -0.52
CA ASN A 249 -20.79 68.90 0.43
C ASN A 249 -20.20 70.17 -0.18
N ASP A 250 -19.29 70.04 -1.15
CA ASP A 250 -18.70 71.20 -1.83
C ASP A 250 -19.67 71.83 -2.87
N GLU A 251 -20.57 71.05 -3.47
CA GLU A 251 -21.67 71.59 -4.31
C GLU A 251 -22.73 72.35 -3.49
N ILE A 252 -23.02 71.93 -2.25
CA ILE A 252 -23.99 72.60 -1.37
C ILE A 252 -23.48 73.97 -0.85
N ILE A 253 -22.17 74.22 -0.90
CA ILE A 253 -21.56 75.48 -0.42
C ILE A 253 -21.45 76.53 -1.55
N GLN A 254 -21.75 76.17 -2.81
CA GLN A 254 -21.68 77.08 -3.97
C GLN A 254 -23.03 77.63 -4.50
N GLU A 255 -24.15 77.38 -3.81
CA GLU A 255 -25.42 78.12 -4.01
C GLU A 255 -25.61 79.22 -2.95
#